data_AF-A0A2E8BEK6-F1
#
_entry.id   AF-A0A2E8BEK6-F1
#
_cell.length_a   1.000
_cell.length_b   1.000
_cell.length_c   1.000
_cell.angle_alpha   90.00
_cell.angle_beta   90.00
_cell.angle_gamma   90.00
#
_symmetry.space_group_name_H-M   'P 1'
#
loop_
_entity.id
_entity.type
_entity.pdbx_description
1 polymer ?
#
loop_
_entity_poly.entity_id
_entity_poly.type
_entity_poly.pdbx_seq_one_letter_code
_entity_poly.pdbx_strand_id
1 'polypeptide(L)'
;MSTAEAHTRIVAPSLVRGVGLVFCVVGIAGMIITSIADSIDAAIVFGFVGATGALALLLVGMLVPAAAHVASWDDDLLADVEERIARLVAAGAEEDEVRAAVEAATELGRHSGNG
;
A
#
# COMPACT_ATOMS: atom_id res chain seq x y z
N MET A 1 1.25 21.64 18.93
CA MET A 1 0.71 20.30 18.64
C MET A 1 -0.12 20.43 17.37
N SER A 2 0.43 19.96 16.25
CA SER A 2 0.06 20.41 14.89
C SER A 2 -1.12 19.61 14.33
N THR A 3 -2.16 20.31 13.88
CA THR A 3 -3.34 19.74 13.21
C THR A 3 -3.03 19.13 11.83
N ALA A 4 -1.81 19.29 11.32
CA ALA A 4 -1.36 18.70 10.06
C ALA A 4 -1.01 17.21 10.17
N GLU A 5 -0.60 16.71 11.34
CA GLU A 5 -0.29 15.28 11.54
C GLU A 5 -1.54 14.37 11.61
N ALA A 6 -2.72 14.95 11.81
CA ALA A 6 -3.97 14.19 11.84
C ALA A 6 -4.46 13.80 10.42
N HIS A 7 -4.05 14.54 9.38
CA HIS A 7 -4.53 14.34 8.02
C HIS A 7 -3.68 13.34 7.22
N THR A 8 -2.49 12.98 7.69
CA THR A 8 -1.61 11.97 7.05
C THR A 8 -1.75 10.57 7.65
N ARG A 9 -2.62 10.41 8.66
CA ARG A 9 -3.06 9.10 9.20
C ARG A 9 -4.35 8.59 8.54
N ILE A 10 -4.70 9.19 7.39
CA ILE A 10 -5.85 8.90 6.52
C ILE A 10 -5.33 7.94 5.44
N VAL A 11 -5.41 6.62 5.52
CA VAL A 11 -6.28 5.75 6.28
C VAL A 11 -5.40 4.57 6.67
N ALA A 12 -5.17 4.34 7.97
CA ALA A 12 -4.48 3.13 8.38
C ALA A 12 -5.19 1.92 7.73
N PRO A 13 -4.46 0.98 7.08
CA PRO A 13 -5.05 -0.21 6.47
C PRO A 13 -6.01 -0.96 7.40
N SER A 14 -5.72 -0.92 8.70
CA SER A 14 -6.56 -1.45 9.77
C SER A 14 -7.90 -0.75 9.89
N LEU A 15 -7.96 0.57 9.68
CA LEU A 15 -9.19 1.36 9.70
C LEU A 15 -10.04 1.11 8.45
N VAL A 16 -9.43 0.98 7.26
CA VAL A 16 -10.18 0.56 6.05
C VAL A 16 -10.75 -0.85 6.24
N ARG A 17 -9.94 -1.78 6.80
CA ARG A 17 -10.41 -3.13 7.14
C ARG A 17 -11.56 -3.11 8.14
N GLY A 18 -11.48 -2.26 9.16
CA GLY A 18 -12.54 -2.11 10.15
C GLY A 18 -13.84 -1.58 9.53
N VAL A 19 -13.76 -0.49 8.75
CA VAL A 19 -14.92 0.12 8.10
C VAL A 19 -15.55 -0.83 7.08
N GLY A 20 -14.74 -1.49 6.24
CA GLY A 20 -15.25 -2.45 5.27
C GLY A 20 -15.95 -3.64 5.92
N LEU A 21 -15.45 -4.13 7.06
CA LEU A 21 -16.09 -5.21 7.81
C LEU A 21 -17.44 -4.77 8.40
N VAL A 22 -17.53 -3.55 8.92
CA VAL A 22 -18.80 -2.96 9.36
C VAL A 22 -19.79 -2.87 8.20
N PHE A 23 -19.37 -2.41 7.02
CA PHE A 23 -20.21 -2.38 5.82
C PHE A 23 -20.70 -3.76 5.40
N CYS A 24 -19.85 -4.79 5.45
CA CYS A 24 -20.26 -6.17 5.18
C CYS A 24 -21.33 -6.65 6.18
N VAL A 25 -21.10 -6.43 7.48
CA VAL A 25 -22.06 -6.85 8.53
C VAL A 25 -23.39 -6.13 8.36
N VAL A 26 -23.36 -4.82 8.10
CA VAL A 26 -24.57 -4.01 7.85
C VAL A 26 -25.28 -4.45 6.57
N GLY A 27 -24.54 -4.75 5.50
CA GLY A 27 -25.09 -5.28 4.25
C GLY A 27 -25.82 -6.61 4.44
N ILE A 28 -25.20 -7.55 5.16
CA ILE A 28 -25.80 -8.86 5.47
C ILE A 28 -27.03 -8.69 6.36
N ALA A 29 -26.92 -7.92 7.45
CA ALA A 29 -28.03 -7.66 8.36
C ALA A 29 -29.21 -6.99 7.64
N GLY A 30 -28.91 -6.03 6.77
CA GLY A 30 -29.91 -5.35 5.95
C GLY A 30 -30.62 -6.29 4.99
N MET A 31 -29.88 -7.15 4.26
CA MET A 31 -30.48 -8.18 3.38
C MET A 31 -31.42 -9.12 4.16
N ILE A 32 -31.05 -9.52 5.38
CA ILE A 32 -31.90 -10.36 6.24
C ILE A 32 -33.19 -9.62 6.63
N ILE A 33 -33.09 -8.36 7.08
CA ILE A 33 -34.25 -7.56 7.50
C ILE A 33 -35.18 -7.26 6.32
N THR A 34 -34.65 -6.91 5.15
CA THR A 34 -35.44 -6.61 3.96
C THR A 34 -36.16 -7.84 3.41
N SER A 35 -35.57 -9.03 3.59
CA SER A 35 -36.23 -10.30 3.27
C SER A 35 -37.46 -10.56 4.14
N ILE A 36 -37.46 -10.10 5.41
CA ILE A 36 -38.61 -10.22 6.30
C ILE A 36 -39.71 -9.21 5.93
N ALA A 37 -39.33 -8.05 5.40
CA ALA A 37 -40.25 -7.00 4.97
C ALA A 37 -40.81 -7.19 3.54
N ASP A 38 -40.52 -8.31 2.87
CA ASP A 38 -40.96 -8.65 1.51
C ASP A 38 -40.68 -7.57 0.45
N SER A 39 -39.55 -6.85 0.59
CA SER A 39 -39.15 -5.75 -0.30
C SER A 39 -37.86 -6.09 -1.07
N ILE A 40 -38.03 -6.60 -2.29
CA ILE A 40 -36.93 -7.04 -3.16
C ILE A 40 -36.01 -5.87 -3.54
N ASP A 41 -36.57 -4.68 -3.79
CA ASP A 41 -35.78 -3.48 -4.13
C ASP A 41 -34.81 -3.07 -3.01
N ALA A 42 -35.24 -3.22 -1.74
CA ALA A 42 -34.41 -2.89 -0.59
C ALA A 42 -33.29 -3.91 -0.37
N ALA A 43 -33.54 -5.20 -0.67
CA ALA A 43 -32.53 -6.24 -0.61
C ALA A 43 -31.39 -6.03 -1.62
N ILE A 44 -31.71 -5.54 -2.83
CA ILE A 44 -30.71 -5.25 -3.87
C ILE A 44 -29.79 -4.09 -3.45
N VAL A 45 -30.35 -3.01 -2.89
CA VAL A 45 -29.56 -1.86 -2.43
C VAL A 45 -28.63 -2.25 -1.28
N PHE A 46 -29.13 -3.00 -0.29
CA PHE A 46 -28.30 -3.47 0.81
C PHE A 46 -27.23 -4.47 0.37
N GLY A 47 -27.53 -5.31 -0.62
CA GLY A 47 -26.54 -6.17 -1.27
C GLY A 47 -25.43 -5.39 -1.96
N PHE A 48 -25.77 -4.30 -2.67
CA PHE A 48 -24.78 -3.45 -3.34
C PHE A 48 -23.88 -2.72 -2.34
N VAL A 49 -24.45 -2.26 -1.22
CA VAL A 49 -23.69 -1.68 -0.10
C VAL A 49 -22.73 -2.70 0.52
N GLY A 50 -23.17 -3.95 0.70
CA GLY A 50 -22.30 -5.04 1.16
C GLY A 50 -21.19 -5.37 0.16
N ALA A 51 -21.50 -5.40 -1.14
CA ALA A 51 -20.56 -5.72 -2.20
C ALA A 51 -19.45 -4.66 -2.34
N THR A 52 -19.80 -3.38 -2.23
CA THR A 52 -18.82 -2.28 -2.21
C THR A 52 -17.90 -2.36 -0.99
N GLY A 53 -18.42 -2.70 0.19
CA GLY A 53 -17.62 -2.99 1.38
C GLY A 53 -16.66 -4.16 1.18
N ALA A 54 -17.13 -5.28 0.64
CA ALA A 54 -16.31 -6.45 0.34
C ALA A 54 -15.22 -6.15 -0.69
N LEU A 55 -15.54 -5.40 -1.74
CA LEU A 55 -14.58 -4.97 -2.76
C LEU A 55 -13.49 -4.07 -2.17
N ALA A 56 -13.86 -3.12 -1.30
CA ALA A 56 -12.90 -2.28 -0.60
C ALA A 56 -11.96 -3.12 0.28
N LEU A 57 -12.48 -4.10 1.02
CA LEU A 57 -11.68 -5.03 1.82
C LEU A 57 -10.72 -5.86 0.97
N LEU A 58 -11.19 -6.35 -0.19
CA LEU A 58 -10.38 -7.14 -1.10
C LEU A 58 -9.23 -6.30 -1.68
N LEU A 59 -9.50 -5.07 -2.12
CA LEU A 59 -8.48 -4.16 -2.63
C LEU A 59 -7.43 -3.86 -1.57
N VAL A 60 -7.84 -3.49 -0.34
CA VAL A 60 -6.90 -3.24 0.76
C VAL A 60 -6.14 -4.51 1.17
N GLY A 61 -6.81 -5.65 1.15
CA GLY A 61 -6.22 -6.96 1.40
C GLY A 61 -5.10 -7.32 0.42
N MET A 62 -5.23 -6.91 -0.84
CA MET A 62 -4.25 -7.17 -1.91
C MET A 62 -3.16 -6.10 -1.99
N LEU A 63 -3.53 -4.81 -1.97
CA LEU A 63 -2.59 -3.72 -2.21
C LEU A 63 -1.62 -3.52 -1.05
N VAL A 64 -2.07 -3.70 0.19
CA VAL A 64 -1.21 -3.43 1.36
C VAL A 64 -0.06 -4.43 1.47
N PRO A 65 -0.28 -5.75 1.37
CA PRO A 65 0.83 -6.70 1.32
C PRO A 65 1.73 -6.51 0.10
N ALA A 66 1.17 -6.20 -1.06
CA ALA A 66 1.95 -5.96 -2.28
C ALA A 66 2.87 -4.73 -2.11
N ALA A 67 2.34 -3.62 -1.60
CA ALA A 67 3.11 -2.42 -1.33
C ALA A 67 4.19 -2.65 -0.27
N ALA A 68 3.86 -3.39 0.81
CA ALA A 68 4.84 -3.76 1.82
C ALA A 68 5.96 -4.65 1.26
N HIS A 69 5.64 -5.56 0.33
CA HIS A 69 6.62 -6.43 -0.31
C HIS A 69 7.58 -5.65 -1.22
N VAL A 70 7.06 -4.69 -2.00
CA VAL A 70 7.91 -3.80 -2.81
C VAL A 70 8.84 -2.98 -1.92
N ALA A 71 8.33 -2.39 -0.85
CA ALA A 71 9.15 -1.62 0.08
C ALA A 71 10.26 -2.49 0.71
N SER A 72 9.94 -3.72 1.14
CA SER A 72 10.97 -4.62 1.68
C SER A 72 12.03 -5.02 0.65
N TRP A 73 11.64 -5.16 -0.61
CA TRP A 73 12.57 -5.49 -1.69
C TRP A 73 13.54 -4.33 -1.97
N ASP A 74 13.05 -3.09 -1.91
CA ASP A 74 13.89 -1.89 -2.04
C ASP A 74 14.89 -1.78 -0.88
N ASP A 75 14.47 -2.08 0.36
CA ASP A 75 15.35 -2.09 1.54
C ASP A 75 16.46 -3.15 1.42
N ASP A 76 16.11 -4.36 0.99
CA ASP A 76 17.08 -5.45 0.76
C ASP A 76 18.08 -5.10 -0.35
N LEU A 77 17.60 -4.47 -1.43
CA LEU A 77 18.44 -4.00 -2.53
C LEU A 77 19.43 -2.92 -2.06
N LEU A 78 18.96 -1.97 -1.25
CA LEU A 78 19.81 -0.91 -0.69
C LEU A 78 20.92 -1.52 0.17
N ALA A 79 20.59 -2.49 1.03
CA ALA A 79 21.57 -3.16 1.87
C ALA A 79 22.67 -3.88 1.04
N ASP A 80 22.31 -4.56 -0.06
CA ASP A 80 23.29 -5.18 -0.96
C ASP A 80 24.20 -4.14 -1.63
N VAL A 81 23.63 -3.00 -2.06
CA VAL A 81 24.41 -1.91 -2.66
C VAL A 81 25.40 -1.33 -1.65
N GLU A 82 24.98 -1.04 -0.42
CA GLU A 82 25.85 -0.53 0.64
C GLU A 82 26.99 -1.51 0.96
N GLU A 83 26.70 -2.82 1.08
CA GLU A 83 27.73 -3.83 1.32
C GLU A 83 28.75 -3.89 0.17
N ARG A 84 28.29 -3.74 -1.08
CA ARG A 84 29.18 -3.76 -2.26
C ARG A 84 30.06 -2.53 -2.32
N ILE A 85 29.53 -1.35 -2.01
CA ILE A 85 30.30 -0.10 -1.90
C ILE A 85 31.35 -0.24 -0.79
N ALA A 86 30.96 -0.73 0.39
CA ALA A 86 31.88 -0.93 1.50
C ALA A 86 33.04 -1.88 1.13
N ARG A 87 32.75 -2.96 0.39
CA ARG A 87 33.79 -3.87 -0.13
C ARG A 87 34.72 -3.22 -1.14
N LEU A 88 34.19 -2.40 -2.04
CA LEU A 88 34.99 -1.67 -3.04
C LEU A 88 35.94 -0.68 -2.36
N VAL A 89 35.44 0.11 -1.41
CA VAL A 89 36.26 1.04 -0.63
C VAL A 89 37.30 0.28 0.20
N ALA A 90 36.94 -0.83 0.85
CA ALA A 90 37.89 -1.67 1.58
C ALA A 90 38.96 -2.31 0.69
N ALA A 91 38.66 -2.57 -0.59
CA ALA A 91 39.63 -3.03 -1.59
C ALA A 91 40.55 -1.90 -2.10
N GLY A 92 40.35 -0.66 -1.63
CA GLY A 92 41.17 0.50 -1.97
C GLY A 92 40.62 1.36 -3.12
N ALA A 93 39.34 1.19 -3.49
CA ALA A 93 38.70 2.14 -4.38
C ALA A 93 38.61 3.53 -3.73
N GLU A 94 38.87 4.57 -4.52
CA GLU A 94 38.79 5.95 -4.07
C GLU A 94 37.31 6.35 -3.88
N GLU A 95 37.00 6.95 -2.73
CA GLU A 95 35.61 7.17 -2.32
C GLU A 95 34.89 8.19 -3.20
N ASP A 96 35.59 9.22 -3.67
CA ASP A 96 35.01 10.25 -4.54
C ASP A 96 34.73 9.70 -5.95
N GLU A 97 35.59 8.83 -6.50
CA GLU A 97 35.35 8.10 -7.74
C GLU A 97 34.14 7.15 -7.63
N VAL A 98 34.02 6.41 -6.53
CA VAL A 98 32.85 5.54 -6.29
C VAL A 98 31.58 6.36 -6.18
N ARG A 99 31.62 7.50 -5.48
CA ARG A 99 30.50 8.43 -5.35
C ARG A 99 30.07 9.00 -6.70
N ALA A 100 31.02 9.45 -7.52
CA ALA A 100 30.75 9.95 -8.87
C ALA A 100 30.12 8.88 -9.77
N ALA A 101 30.58 7.63 -9.66
CA ALA A 101 30.02 6.51 -10.42
C ALA A 101 28.57 6.19 -10.01
N VAL A 102 28.26 6.19 -8.72
CA VAL A 102 26.90 5.98 -8.21
C VAL A 102 25.97 7.12 -8.62
N GLU A 103 26.46 8.37 -8.57
CA GLU A 103 25.70 9.54 -9.02
C GLU A 103 25.36 9.46 -10.51
N ALA A 104 26.34 9.13 -11.35
CA ALA A 104 26.14 8.93 -12.79
C ALA A 104 25.13 7.79 -13.08
N ALA A 105 25.22 6.67 -12.35
CA ALA A 105 24.28 5.56 -12.48
C ALA A 105 22.85 5.97 -12.07
N THR A 106 22.71 6.76 -11.00
CA THR A 106 21.42 7.26 -10.51
C THR A 106 20.79 8.24 -11.50
N GLU A 107 21.59 9.14 -12.08
CA GLU A 107 21.16 10.08 -13.11
C GLU A 107 20.69 9.35 -14.38
N LEU A 108 21.38 8.28 -14.78
CA LEU A 108 20.98 7.45 -15.91
C LEU A 108 19.66 6.72 -15.64
N GLY A 109 19.50 6.14 -14.44
CA GLY A 109 18.26 5.48 -14.03
C GLY A 109 17.06 6.43 -14.02
N ARG A 110 17.26 7.66 -13.51
CA ARG A 110 16.23 8.71 -13.49
C ARG A 110 15.76 9.11 -14.90
N HIS A 111 16.68 9.16 -15.87
CA HIS A 111 16.32 9.44 -17.26
C HIS A 111 15.59 8.28 -17.94
N SER A 112 15.97 7.03 -17.63
CA SER A 112 15.33 5.85 -18.24
C SER A 112 13.94 5.54 -17.68
N GLY A 113 13.66 5.88 -16.42
CA GLY A 113 12.36 5.65 -15.79
C GLY A 113 11.28 6.68 -16.14
N ASN A 114 11.64 7.76 -16.84
CA ASN A 114 10.74 8.85 -17.24
C ASN A 114 10.38 8.83 -18.74
N GLY A 115 10.61 7.68 -19.41
CA GLY A 115 10.36 7.45 -20.83
C GLY A 115 9.30 6.39 -21.10
#